data_AF-F5YSK3-F1
#
_entry.id   AF-F5YSK3-F1
#
_cell.length_a   1.000
_cell.length_b   1.000
_cell.length_c   1.000
_cell.angle_alpha   90.00
_cell.angle_beta   90.00
_cell.angle_gamma   90.00
#
_symmetry.space_group_name_H-M   'P 1'
#
loop_
_entity.id
_entity.type
_entity.pdbx_description
1 polymer ?
#
loop_
_entity_poly.entity_id
_entity_poly.type
_entity_poly.pdbx_seq_one_letter_code
_entity_poly.pdbx_strand_id
1 'polypeptide(L)'
;MTATSATSAADPETPPTITAKLPPSRALRIVWIAAFGSLTVSFPLYSYLAFHSGFDRGGIANAMVVQVTVAYFLGIFAAFLPIPSLRQWTRFQRLQGVVLAFAVVSYTTHLTWELGWLLLHKAIPAARDAAWAYPWWNYIDGGDLRYLDAAPGFLMIEVLSVINGCIGMTGLILLFRSKFLDHRGTLLIMSTAVTHTVLTWYYYGTEIIGGFPSVNTSSFMDLGVKFVLLNGPWLIAPWLVLAWGYAMLIRQLRA
;
A
#
# COMPACT_ATOMS: atom_id res chain seq x y z
N MET A 1 36.77 50.25 28.41
CA MET A 1 35.36 49.79 28.40
C MET A 1 35.11 49.13 27.06
N THR A 2 35.21 47.81 27.00
CA THR A 2 34.90 47.01 25.81
C THR A 2 33.99 45.88 26.27
N ALA A 3 32.69 46.05 26.02
CA ALA A 3 31.69 45.04 26.30
C ALA A 3 31.63 44.08 25.11
N THR A 4 32.14 42.87 25.30
CA THR A 4 31.92 41.73 24.41
C THR A 4 30.47 41.27 24.58
N SER A 5 29.65 41.41 23.53
CA SER A 5 28.33 40.79 23.49
C SER A 5 28.50 39.29 23.32
N ALA A 6 28.20 38.52 24.37
CA ALA A 6 28.07 37.09 24.28
C ALA A 6 26.84 36.77 23.42
N THR A 7 27.08 36.28 22.21
CA THR A 7 26.08 35.64 21.38
C THR A 7 25.57 34.43 22.16
N SER A 8 24.36 34.52 22.72
CA SER A 8 23.67 33.40 23.33
C SER A 8 23.60 32.26 22.32
N ALA A 9 24.33 31.17 22.57
CA ALA A 9 24.10 29.92 21.86
C ALA A 9 22.62 29.58 22.04
N ALA A 10 21.88 29.44 20.94
CA ALA A 10 20.52 28.94 21.00
C ALA A 10 20.54 27.60 21.73
N ASP A 11 19.69 27.44 22.73
CA ASP A 11 19.50 26.15 23.40
C ASP A 11 19.32 25.06 22.34
N PRO A 12 19.98 23.90 22.47
CA PRO A 12 19.78 22.80 21.54
C PRO A 12 18.28 22.47 21.51
N GLU A 13 17.66 22.67 20.34
CA GLU A 13 16.27 22.30 20.08
C GLU A 13 16.06 20.89 20.64
N THR A 14 15.12 20.76 21.57
CA THR A 14 14.81 19.49 22.21
C THR A 14 14.55 18.47 21.11
N PRO A 15 15.24 17.31 21.09
CA PRO A 15 15.14 16.39 19.98
C PRO A 15 13.67 16.00 19.77
N PRO A 16 13.16 16.04 18.53
CA PRO A 16 11.76 15.78 18.27
C PRO A 16 11.37 14.40 18.80
N THR A 17 10.44 14.35 19.76
CA THR A 17 10.12 13.12 20.48
C THR A 17 9.51 12.06 19.56
N ILE A 18 10.09 10.85 19.57
CA ILE A 18 9.54 9.71 18.84
C ILE A 18 8.24 9.28 19.53
N THR A 19 7.13 9.43 18.81
CA THR A 19 5.81 9.00 19.29
C THR A 19 5.54 7.58 18.81
N ALA A 20 5.91 6.59 19.62
CA ALA A 20 5.73 5.16 19.30
C ALA A 20 4.27 4.74 19.12
N LYS A 21 3.34 5.40 19.84
CA LYS A 21 1.90 5.17 19.74
C LYS A 21 1.23 6.45 19.29
N LEU A 22 0.58 6.41 18.11
CA LEU A 22 -0.24 7.52 17.65
C LEU A 22 -1.32 7.85 18.68
N PRO A 23 -1.66 9.14 18.89
CA PRO A 23 -2.73 9.50 19.80
C PRO A 23 -4.04 8.78 19.44
N PRO A 24 -4.85 8.34 20.42
CA PRO A 24 -6.05 7.60 20.11
C PRO A 24 -7.06 8.45 19.34
N SER A 25 -7.70 7.85 18.32
CA SER A 25 -8.79 8.48 17.57
C SER A 25 -9.84 7.42 17.23
N ARG A 26 -11.00 7.45 17.89
CA ARG A 26 -12.09 6.50 17.66
C ARG A 26 -12.62 6.59 16.23
N ALA A 27 -12.80 7.82 15.72
CA ALA A 27 -13.27 8.04 14.36
C ALA A 27 -12.31 7.47 13.30
N LEU A 28 -11.00 7.67 13.46
CA LEU A 28 -10.00 7.08 12.56
C LEU A 28 -10.03 5.55 12.60
N ARG A 29 -10.16 4.96 13.79
CA ARG A 29 -10.31 3.50 13.93
C ARG A 29 -11.55 2.98 13.21
N ILE A 30 -12.68 3.68 13.30
CA ILE A 30 -13.90 3.31 12.57
C ILE A 30 -13.64 3.34 11.07
N VAL A 31 -12.99 4.40 10.55
CA VAL A 31 -12.64 4.49 9.12
C VAL A 31 -11.73 3.33 8.70
N TRP A 32 -10.70 3.00 9.49
CA TRP A 32 -9.83 1.87 9.20
C TRP A 32 -10.54 0.52 9.26
N ILE A 33 -11.41 0.30 10.24
CA ILE A 33 -12.21 -0.92 10.34
C ILE A 33 -13.17 -1.03 9.15
N ALA A 34 -13.83 0.06 8.77
CA ALA A 34 -14.74 0.07 7.63
C ALA A 34 -13.98 -0.18 6.33
N ALA A 35 -12.87 0.51 6.08
CA ALA A 35 -12.09 0.38 4.86
C ALA A 35 -11.36 -0.98 4.78
N PHE A 36 -10.49 -1.29 5.75
CA PHE A 36 -9.69 -2.52 5.71
C PHE A 36 -10.50 -3.76 6.06
N GLY A 37 -11.51 -3.66 6.92
CA GLY A 37 -12.46 -4.76 7.15
C GLY A 37 -13.27 -5.08 5.89
N SER A 38 -13.68 -4.06 5.14
CA SER A 38 -14.29 -4.23 3.81
C SER A 38 -13.35 -4.95 2.83
N LEU A 39 -12.05 -4.66 2.83
CA LEU A 39 -11.07 -5.41 2.03
C LEU A 39 -11.01 -6.89 2.42
N THR A 40 -10.94 -7.19 3.72
CA THR A 40 -10.85 -8.58 4.20
C THR A 40 -12.04 -9.42 3.75
N VAL A 41 -13.25 -8.86 3.73
CA VAL A 41 -14.46 -9.57 3.31
C VAL A 41 -14.71 -9.53 1.79
N SER A 42 -14.00 -8.67 1.05
CA SER A 42 -14.25 -8.47 -0.38
C SER A 42 -14.08 -9.77 -1.18
N PHE A 43 -12.92 -10.43 -1.10
CA PHE A 43 -12.67 -11.67 -1.84
C PHE A 43 -13.73 -12.76 -1.59
N PRO A 44 -14.04 -13.19 -0.35
CA PRO A 44 -15.04 -14.24 -0.15
C PRO A 44 -16.45 -13.80 -0.57
N LEU A 45 -16.83 -12.54 -0.33
CA LEU A 45 -18.14 -12.02 -0.72
C LEU A 45 -18.32 -12.00 -2.24
N TYR A 46 -17.38 -11.40 -2.96
CA TYR A 46 -17.46 -11.26 -4.41
C TYR A 46 -17.24 -12.58 -5.13
N SER A 47 -16.40 -13.48 -4.60
CA SER A 47 -16.36 -14.87 -5.06
C SER A 47 -17.73 -15.52 -4.91
N TYR A 48 -18.36 -15.44 -3.75
CA TYR A 48 -19.70 -16.03 -3.58
C TYR A 48 -20.70 -15.46 -4.60
N LEU A 49 -20.75 -14.13 -4.75
CA LEU A 49 -21.64 -13.48 -5.71
C LEU A 49 -21.34 -13.92 -7.15
N ALA A 50 -20.07 -14.04 -7.55
CA ALA A 50 -19.67 -14.43 -8.91
C ALA A 50 -20.17 -15.80 -9.34
N PHE A 51 -20.36 -16.71 -8.38
CA PHE A 51 -20.78 -18.07 -8.67
C PHE A 51 -22.25 -18.36 -8.33
N HIS A 52 -22.91 -17.53 -7.50
CA HIS A 52 -24.24 -17.86 -6.96
C HIS A 52 -25.32 -16.81 -7.19
N SER A 53 -24.97 -15.58 -7.60
CA SER A 53 -25.95 -14.49 -7.68
C SER A 53 -26.73 -14.43 -9.00
N GLY A 54 -26.26 -15.12 -10.04
CA GLY A 54 -26.82 -15.03 -11.40
C GLY A 54 -26.48 -13.73 -12.14
N PHE A 55 -25.75 -12.80 -11.52
CA PHE A 55 -25.25 -11.59 -12.18
C PHE A 55 -24.03 -11.88 -13.07
N ASP A 56 -23.79 -10.98 -14.02
CA ASP A 56 -22.61 -11.03 -14.87
C ASP A 56 -21.31 -10.95 -14.06
N ARG A 57 -20.39 -11.88 -14.35
CA ARG A 57 -19.10 -12.01 -13.67
C ARG A 57 -18.25 -10.75 -13.83
N GLY A 58 -18.27 -10.13 -15.00
CA GLY A 58 -17.56 -8.88 -15.28
C GLY A 58 -18.12 -7.72 -14.45
N GLY A 59 -19.44 -7.63 -14.34
CA GLY A 59 -20.13 -6.68 -13.46
C GLY A 59 -19.72 -6.83 -11.98
N ILE A 60 -19.63 -8.07 -11.50
CA ILE A 60 -19.19 -8.37 -10.12
C ILE A 60 -17.72 -8.01 -9.92
N ALA A 61 -16.85 -8.32 -10.88
CA ALA A 61 -15.44 -7.92 -10.85
C ALA A 61 -15.28 -6.40 -10.80
N ASN A 62 -16.04 -5.66 -11.61
CA ASN A 62 -16.06 -4.20 -11.59
C ASN A 62 -16.50 -3.64 -10.24
N ALA A 63 -17.58 -4.17 -9.67
CA ALA A 63 -18.08 -3.74 -8.36
C ALA A 63 -17.04 -3.98 -7.26
N MET A 64 -16.38 -5.15 -7.30
CA MET A 64 -15.31 -5.49 -6.37
C MET A 64 -14.14 -4.51 -6.47
N VAL A 65 -13.65 -4.25 -7.67
CA VAL A 65 -12.50 -3.36 -7.84
C VAL A 65 -12.83 -1.95 -7.38
N VAL A 66 -14.01 -1.42 -7.68
CA VAL A 66 -14.44 -0.12 -7.15
C VAL A 66 -14.41 -0.09 -5.62
N GLN A 67 -14.98 -1.12 -4.96
CA GLN A 67 -14.94 -1.24 -3.50
C GLN A 67 -13.50 -1.26 -2.99
N VAL A 68 -12.63 -2.10 -3.57
CA VAL A 68 -11.24 -2.28 -3.15
C VAL A 68 -10.44 -0.99 -3.34
N THR A 69 -10.58 -0.32 -4.49
CA THR A 69 -9.93 0.97 -4.77
C THR A 69 -10.36 2.01 -3.74
N VAL A 70 -11.66 2.18 -3.49
CA VAL A 70 -12.17 3.13 -2.49
C VAL A 70 -11.61 2.79 -1.10
N ALA A 71 -11.60 1.51 -0.72
CA ALA A 71 -11.09 1.06 0.56
C ALA A 71 -9.58 1.30 0.71
N TYR A 72 -8.78 1.08 -0.32
CA TYR A 72 -7.35 1.41 -0.29
C TYR A 72 -7.12 2.91 -0.08
N PHE A 73 -7.70 3.76 -0.92
CA PHE A 73 -7.50 5.20 -0.78
C PHE A 73 -8.04 5.72 0.55
N LEU A 74 -9.25 5.31 0.94
CA LEU A 74 -9.85 5.75 2.19
C LEU A 74 -9.02 5.28 3.39
N GLY A 75 -8.64 3.99 3.43
CA GLY A 75 -7.91 3.40 4.55
C GLY A 75 -6.50 3.95 4.70
N ILE A 76 -5.73 4.02 3.60
CA ILE A 76 -4.34 4.49 3.59
C ILE A 76 -4.28 5.97 3.96
N PHE A 77 -5.10 6.81 3.30
CA PHE A 77 -5.03 8.26 3.46
C PHE A 77 -5.96 8.80 4.56
N ALA A 78 -6.61 7.93 5.36
CA ALA A 78 -7.54 8.31 6.42
C ALA A 78 -6.97 9.35 7.40
N ALA A 79 -5.67 9.25 7.72
CA ALA A 79 -5.01 10.16 8.65
C ALA A 79 -4.82 11.59 8.09
N PHE A 80 -5.03 11.81 6.79
CA PHE A 80 -5.07 13.12 6.16
C PHE A 80 -6.47 13.71 6.03
N LEU A 81 -7.52 12.92 6.29
CA LEU A 81 -8.88 13.42 6.27
C LEU A 81 -9.11 14.48 7.36
N PRO A 82 -10.07 15.40 7.15
CA PRO A 82 -10.43 16.45 8.11
C PRO A 82 -11.27 15.91 9.28
N ILE A 83 -10.89 14.76 9.86
CA ILE A 83 -11.55 14.15 11.00
C ILE A 83 -11.31 15.02 12.25
N PRO A 84 -12.35 15.45 13.00
CA PRO A 84 -12.21 16.38 14.13
C PRO A 84 -11.22 15.91 15.21
N SER A 85 -11.20 14.61 15.53
CA SER A 85 -10.27 14.04 16.52
C SER A 85 -8.80 14.03 16.08
N LEU A 86 -8.52 14.31 14.81
CA LEU A 86 -7.15 14.42 14.28
C LEU A 86 -6.65 15.87 14.23
N ARG A 87 -7.46 16.87 14.59
CA ARG A 87 -7.05 18.30 14.54
C ARG A 87 -5.83 18.61 15.41
N GLN A 88 -5.67 17.88 16.51
CA GLN A 88 -4.53 18.01 17.42
C GLN A 88 -3.32 17.16 17.02
N TRP A 89 -3.43 16.35 15.97
CA TRP A 89 -2.29 15.57 15.50
C TRP A 89 -1.30 16.48 14.76
N THR A 90 -0.03 16.29 15.05
CA THR A 90 1.04 16.96 14.31
C THR A 90 1.10 16.42 12.87
N ARG A 91 1.75 17.19 11.97
CA ARG A 91 1.98 16.74 10.58
C ARG A 91 2.70 15.40 10.53
N PHE A 92 3.69 15.19 11.42
CA PHE A 92 4.42 13.93 11.51
C PHE A 92 3.53 12.77 11.98
N GLN A 93 2.65 12.98 12.96
CA GLN A 93 1.72 11.95 13.42
C GLN A 93 0.73 11.54 12.32
N ARG A 94 0.23 12.50 11.54
CA ARG A 94 -0.64 12.22 10.39
C ARG A 94 0.10 11.42 9.32
N LEU A 95 1.31 11.85 8.98
CA LEU A 95 2.17 11.16 8.02
C LEU A 95 2.49 9.73 8.47
N GLN A 96 2.88 9.54 9.74
CA GLN A 96 3.10 8.23 10.33
C GLN A 96 1.83 7.36 10.30
N GLY A 97 0.65 7.95 10.50
CA GLY A 97 -0.63 7.25 10.35
C GLY A 97 -0.87 6.72 8.95
N VAL A 98 -0.57 7.51 7.91
CA VAL A 98 -0.66 7.08 6.51
C VAL A 98 0.36 6.01 6.19
N VAL A 99 1.62 6.20 6.58
CA VAL A 99 2.72 5.27 6.30
C VAL A 99 2.51 3.92 6.96
N LEU A 100 2.07 3.88 8.22
CA LEU A 100 1.79 2.62 8.89
C LEU A 100 0.59 1.90 8.28
N ALA A 101 -0.46 2.63 7.90
CA ALA A 101 -1.62 2.05 7.22
C ALA A 101 -1.22 1.45 5.85
N PHE A 102 -0.45 2.20 5.04
CA PHE A 102 0.09 1.73 3.78
C PHE A 102 1.00 0.51 3.95
N ALA A 103 1.99 0.58 4.85
CA ALA A 103 2.94 -0.51 5.07
C ALA A 103 2.23 -1.80 5.46
N VAL A 104 1.30 -1.75 6.42
CA VAL A 104 0.54 -2.93 6.86
C VAL A 104 -0.27 -3.53 5.72
N VAL A 105 -1.06 -2.72 5.00
CA VAL A 105 -1.90 -3.24 3.93
C VAL A 105 -1.07 -3.74 2.74
N SER A 106 -0.01 -3.01 2.37
CA SER A 106 0.89 -3.37 1.27
C SER A 106 1.59 -4.69 1.54
N TYR A 107 2.24 -4.84 2.68
CA TYR A 107 2.98 -6.08 2.97
C TYR A 107 2.03 -7.26 3.16
N THR A 108 0.82 -7.03 3.67
CA THR A 108 -0.22 -8.06 3.71
C THR A 108 -0.60 -8.49 2.29
N THR A 109 -0.85 -7.55 1.38
CA THR A 109 -1.14 -7.86 -0.04
C THR A 109 -0.04 -8.68 -0.69
N HIS A 110 1.23 -8.28 -0.52
CA HIS A 110 2.37 -9.03 -1.07
C HIS A 110 2.46 -10.46 -0.53
N LEU A 111 2.36 -10.60 0.80
CA LEU A 111 2.51 -11.90 1.47
C LEU A 111 1.28 -12.79 1.38
N THR A 112 0.18 -12.33 0.79
CA THR A 112 -1.06 -13.10 0.64
C THR A 112 -1.48 -13.22 -0.81
N TRP A 113 -1.89 -12.12 -1.45
CA TRP A 113 -2.46 -12.12 -2.79
C TRP A 113 -1.39 -12.36 -3.87
N GLU A 114 -0.26 -11.65 -3.81
CA GLU A 114 0.82 -11.81 -4.81
C GLU A 114 1.58 -13.12 -4.62
N LEU A 115 1.90 -13.47 -3.36
CA LEU A 115 2.48 -14.79 -3.06
C LEU A 115 1.53 -15.92 -3.50
N GLY A 116 0.23 -15.79 -3.24
CA GLY A 116 -0.76 -16.76 -3.70
C GLY A 116 -0.79 -16.85 -5.23
N TRP A 117 -0.72 -15.72 -5.94
CA TRP A 117 -0.59 -15.72 -7.39
C TRP A 117 0.69 -16.44 -7.83
N LEU A 118 1.86 -16.08 -7.30
CA LEU A 118 3.15 -16.71 -7.65
C LEU A 118 3.16 -18.24 -7.45
N LEU A 119 2.48 -18.74 -6.42
CA LEU A 119 2.42 -20.18 -6.17
C LEU A 119 1.45 -20.90 -7.13
N LEU A 120 0.42 -20.20 -7.63
CA LEU A 120 -0.71 -20.79 -8.33
C LEU A 120 -0.89 -20.29 -9.78
N HIS A 121 -0.03 -19.39 -10.28
CA HIS A 121 -0.21 -18.68 -11.55
C HIS A 121 -0.35 -19.61 -12.76
N LYS A 122 0.23 -20.82 -12.71
CA LYS A 122 0.07 -21.83 -13.78
C LYS A 122 -1.28 -22.55 -13.74
N ALA A 123 -1.88 -22.66 -12.56
CA ALA A 123 -3.18 -23.33 -12.36
C ALA A 123 -4.36 -22.37 -12.53
N ILE A 124 -4.19 -21.08 -12.19
CA ILE A 124 -5.23 -20.05 -12.26
C ILE A 124 -5.91 -19.98 -13.64
N PRO A 125 -5.21 -20.01 -14.79
CA PRO A 125 -5.84 -19.96 -16.11
C PRO A 125 -6.83 -21.10 -16.36
N ALA A 126 -6.53 -22.30 -15.88
CA ALA A 126 -7.42 -23.47 -16.02
C ALA A 126 -8.56 -23.48 -14.98
N ALA A 127 -8.49 -22.63 -13.96
CA ALA A 127 -9.40 -22.61 -12.82
C ALA A 127 -10.39 -21.43 -12.86
N ARG A 128 -10.73 -20.92 -14.05
CA ARG A 128 -11.64 -19.76 -14.22
C ARG A 128 -12.96 -19.92 -13.47
N ASP A 129 -13.51 -21.13 -13.50
CA ASP A 129 -14.80 -21.45 -12.88
C ASP A 129 -14.67 -22.01 -11.46
N ALA A 130 -13.49 -21.89 -10.84
CA ALA A 130 -13.26 -22.27 -9.45
C ALA A 130 -13.27 -21.04 -8.53
N ALA A 131 -14.08 -21.09 -7.46
CA ALA A 131 -14.22 -19.96 -6.52
C ALA A 131 -12.91 -19.52 -5.86
N TRP A 132 -11.96 -20.45 -5.66
CA TRP A 132 -10.66 -20.15 -5.06
C TRP A 132 -9.78 -19.28 -5.95
N ALA A 133 -9.92 -19.36 -7.28
CA ALA A 133 -9.11 -18.62 -8.24
C ALA A 133 -9.70 -17.24 -8.58
N TYR A 134 -10.95 -16.99 -8.18
CA TYR A 134 -11.65 -15.73 -8.44
C TYR A 134 -10.97 -14.48 -7.88
N PRO A 135 -10.25 -14.50 -6.74
CA PRO A 135 -9.47 -13.36 -6.27
C PRO A 135 -8.48 -12.78 -7.29
N TRP A 136 -7.96 -13.62 -8.21
CA TRP A 136 -7.09 -13.17 -9.31
C TRP A 136 -7.88 -12.96 -10.60
N TRP A 137 -8.86 -13.82 -10.87
CA TRP A 137 -9.70 -13.63 -12.06
C TRP A 137 -10.50 -12.34 -12.06
N ASN A 138 -10.95 -11.82 -10.90
CA ASN A 138 -11.61 -10.52 -10.86
C ASN A 138 -10.70 -9.38 -11.36
N TYR A 139 -9.39 -9.53 -11.20
CA TYR A 139 -8.42 -8.56 -11.66
C TYR A 139 -8.07 -8.80 -13.13
N ILE A 140 -7.89 -10.06 -13.52
CA ILE A 140 -7.66 -10.47 -14.91
C ILE A 140 -8.82 -10.10 -15.82
N ASP A 141 -10.07 -10.25 -15.35
CA ASP A 141 -11.30 -9.95 -16.08
C ASP A 141 -11.42 -8.41 -16.27
N GLY A 142 -10.66 -7.87 -17.22
CA GLY A 142 -10.63 -6.48 -17.65
C GLY A 142 -9.53 -5.62 -17.03
N GLY A 143 -8.78 -6.08 -16.03
CA GLY A 143 -7.67 -5.30 -15.45
C GLY A 143 -6.38 -5.46 -16.25
N ASP A 144 -5.64 -6.53 -15.97
CA ASP A 144 -4.34 -6.78 -16.60
C ASP A 144 -4.18 -8.25 -16.97
N LEU A 145 -4.12 -8.52 -18.28
CA LEU A 145 -4.01 -9.86 -18.81
C LEU A 145 -2.63 -10.50 -18.58
N ARG A 146 -1.61 -9.76 -18.18
CA ARG A 146 -0.27 -10.32 -17.85
C ARG A 146 -0.31 -11.31 -16.68
N TYR A 147 -1.36 -11.26 -15.86
CA TYR A 147 -1.59 -12.24 -14.79
C TYR A 147 -2.08 -13.60 -15.29
N LEU A 148 -2.49 -13.73 -16.57
CA LEU A 148 -2.85 -15.02 -17.19
C LEU A 148 -1.64 -15.75 -17.77
N ASP A 149 -0.82 -15.03 -18.53
CA ASP A 149 0.39 -15.57 -19.17
C ASP A 149 1.56 -14.62 -18.90
N ALA A 150 2.20 -14.84 -17.75
CA ALA A 150 3.23 -13.96 -17.25
C ALA A 150 4.56 -14.22 -17.95
N ALA A 151 4.99 -13.25 -18.78
CA ALA A 151 6.34 -13.21 -19.28
C ALA A 151 7.37 -13.15 -18.11
N PRO A 152 8.61 -13.67 -18.28
CA PRO A 152 9.60 -13.72 -17.19
C PRO A 152 9.86 -12.37 -16.50
N GLY A 153 9.85 -11.27 -17.27
CA GLY A 153 10.02 -9.93 -16.71
C GLY A 153 8.87 -9.53 -15.77
N PHE A 154 7.63 -9.85 -16.14
CA PHE A 154 6.45 -9.59 -15.31
C PHE A 154 6.44 -10.48 -14.06
N LEU A 155 6.75 -11.77 -14.22
CA LEU A 155 6.89 -12.70 -13.09
C LEU A 155 7.92 -12.20 -12.06
N MET A 156 9.03 -11.61 -12.52
CA MET A 156 10.05 -11.06 -11.64
C MET A 156 9.56 -9.85 -10.84
N ILE A 157 8.66 -9.02 -11.38
CA ILE A 157 8.04 -7.91 -10.63
C ILE A 157 7.35 -8.47 -9.39
N GLU A 158 6.52 -9.50 -9.57
CA GLU A 158 5.76 -10.12 -8.49
C GLU A 158 6.67 -10.83 -7.47
N VAL A 159 7.72 -11.53 -7.92
CA VAL A 159 8.74 -12.11 -7.03
C VAL A 159 9.40 -11.04 -6.17
N LEU A 160 9.83 -9.94 -6.79
CA LEU A 160 10.45 -8.82 -6.09
C LEU A 160 9.46 -8.15 -5.13
N SER A 161 8.18 -8.10 -5.48
CA SER A 161 7.13 -7.54 -4.63
C SER A 161 6.91 -8.38 -3.36
N VAL A 162 6.91 -9.72 -3.48
CA VAL A 162 6.87 -10.62 -2.31
C VAL A 162 8.12 -10.50 -1.44
N ILE A 163 9.32 -10.44 -2.03
CA ILE A 163 10.56 -10.17 -1.29
C ILE A 163 10.45 -8.84 -0.54
N ASN A 164 9.88 -7.82 -1.20
CA ASN A 164 9.65 -6.51 -0.59
C ASN A 164 8.69 -6.61 0.61
N GLY A 165 7.63 -7.42 0.51
CA GLY A 165 6.75 -7.76 1.63
C GLY A 165 7.49 -8.34 2.83
N CYS A 166 8.41 -9.29 2.61
CA CYS A 166 9.24 -9.89 3.67
C CYS A 166 10.15 -8.86 4.37
N ILE A 167 10.81 -8.01 3.57
CA ILE A 167 11.68 -6.94 4.08
C ILE A 167 10.86 -5.95 4.91
N GLY A 168 9.72 -5.51 4.37
CA GLY A 168 8.82 -4.56 5.01
C GLY A 168 8.24 -5.09 6.32
N MET A 169 7.78 -6.34 6.33
CA MET A 169 7.29 -7.01 7.55
C MET A 169 8.38 -7.08 8.63
N THR A 170 9.61 -7.42 8.24
CA THR A 170 10.75 -7.41 9.16
C THR A 170 11.00 -6.00 9.72
N GLY A 171 10.93 -4.97 8.88
CA GLY A 171 11.02 -3.57 9.29
C GLY A 171 9.96 -3.17 10.31
N LEU A 172 8.70 -3.53 10.06
CA LEU A 172 7.59 -3.28 11.01
C LEU A 172 7.83 -4.00 12.34
N ILE A 173 8.25 -5.26 12.32
CA ILE A 173 8.53 -6.04 13.54
C ILE A 173 9.62 -5.33 14.37
N LEU A 174 10.72 -4.90 13.74
CA LEU A 174 11.80 -4.19 14.43
C LEU A 174 11.30 -2.87 15.03
N LEU A 175 10.53 -2.08 14.28
CA LEU A 175 9.96 -0.83 14.79
C LEU A 175 9.02 -1.06 15.95
N PHE A 176 8.03 -1.94 15.83
CA PHE A 176 7.06 -2.14 16.90
C PHE A 176 7.71 -2.72 18.17
N ARG A 177 8.66 -3.66 18.04
CA ARG A 177 9.40 -4.21 19.19
C ARG A 177 10.26 -3.17 19.89
N SER A 178 10.92 -2.30 19.12
CA SER A 178 11.76 -1.23 19.66
C SER A 178 11.00 0.02 20.07
N LYS A 179 9.66 0.03 19.96
CA LYS A 179 8.83 1.25 20.13
C LYS A 179 9.34 2.40 19.25
N PHE A 180 9.66 2.07 18.00
CA PHE A 180 10.13 2.98 16.97
C PHE A 180 11.52 3.60 17.23
N LEU A 181 12.35 3.00 18.08
CA LEU A 181 13.71 3.47 18.35
C LEU A 181 14.77 2.84 17.44
N ASP A 182 14.50 1.66 16.87
CA ASP A 182 15.47 0.97 16.02
C ASP A 182 15.46 1.52 14.59
N HIS A 183 16.50 2.29 14.25
CA HIS A 183 16.67 2.90 12.93
C HIS A 183 16.76 1.88 11.78
N ARG A 184 17.17 0.63 12.06
CA ARG A 184 17.22 -0.43 11.05
C ARG A 184 15.82 -0.76 10.55
N GLY A 185 14.83 -0.74 11.43
CA GLY A 185 13.43 -0.92 11.06
C GLY A 185 12.94 0.17 10.10
N THR A 186 13.33 1.43 10.34
CA THR A 186 13.04 2.56 9.45
C THR A 186 13.71 2.38 8.09
N LEU A 187 14.99 2.00 8.07
CA LEU A 187 15.74 1.77 6.83
C LEU A 187 15.13 0.67 5.97
N LEU A 188 14.69 -0.45 6.57
CA LEU A 188 14.01 -1.52 5.84
C LEU A 188 12.67 -1.07 5.24
N ILE A 189 11.89 -0.25 5.96
CA ILE A 189 10.65 0.31 5.41
C ILE A 189 10.96 1.30 4.28
N MET A 190 11.98 2.16 4.43
CA MET A 190 12.40 3.07 3.37
C MET A 190 12.90 2.33 2.13
N SER A 191 13.65 1.23 2.28
CA SER A 191 14.08 0.43 1.14
C SER A 191 12.89 -0.14 0.38
N THR A 192 11.81 -0.52 1.09
CA THR A 192 10.61 -1.02 0.43
C THR A 192 9.91 0.01 -0.44
N ALA A 193 9.93 1.28 -0.02
CA ALA A 193 9.36 2.38 -0.80
C ALA A 193 10.11 2.62 -2.12
N VAL A 194 11.44 2.53 -2.10
CA VAL A 194 12.24 2.62 -3.34
C VAL A 194 11.86 1.50 -4.30
N THR A 195 11.80 0.27 -3.80
CA THR A 195 11.40 -0.90 -4.60
C THR A 195 9.99 -0.74 -5.15
N HIS A 196 8.99 -0.36 -4.35
CA HIS A 196 7.62 -0.12 -4.81
C HIS A 196 7.56 0.89 -5.94
N THR A 197 8.29 1.99 -5.81
CA THR A 197 8.34 3.04 -6.85
C THR A 197 8.87 2.48 -8.16
N VAL A 198 10.01 1.79 -8.13
CA VAL A 198 10.64 1.23 -9.34
C VAL A 198 9.75 0.15 -9.97
N LEU A 199 9.19 -0.75 -9.15
CA LEU A 199 8.30 -1.81 -9.65
C LEU A 199 7.03 -1.22 -10.27
N THR A 200 6.39 -0.24 -9.63
CA THR A 200 5.17 0.39 -10.15
C THR A 200 5.45 1.18 -11.43
N TRP A 201 6.59 1.87 -11.51
CA TRP A 201 7.01 2.54 -12.74
C TRP A 201 7.27 1.56 -13.88
N TYR A 202 7.93 0.45 -13.60
CA TYR A 202 8.16 -0.59 -14.59
C TYR A 202 6.85 -1.27 -15.01
N TYR A 203 5.95 -1.53 -14.07
CA TYR A 203 4.61 -2.08 -14.30
C TYR A 203 3.78 -1.25 -15.27
N TYR A 204 3.70 0.07 -15.04
CA TYR A 204 3.00 1.00 -15.93
C TYR A 204 3.78 1.27 -17.21
N GLY A 205 5.08 1.51 -17.10
CA GLY A 205 5.95 1.89 -18.20
C GLY A 205 5.99 0.84 -19.29
N THR A 206 6.02 -0.45 -18.92
CA THR A 206 6.00 -1.55 -19.90
C THR A 206 4.70 -1.60 -20.71
N GLU A 207 3.54 -1.36 -20.10
CA GLU A 207 2.27 -1.25 -20.85
C GLU A 207 2.23 0.02 -21.71
N ILE A 208 2.62 1.17 -21.15
CA ILE A 208 2.61 2.45 -21.88
C ILE A 208 3.51 2.38 -23.13
N ILE A 209 4.75 1.88 -22.98
CA ILE A 209 5.71 1.74 -24.07
C ILE A 209 5.22 0.71 -25.10
N GLY A 210 4.57 -0.36 -24.64
CA GLY A 210 4.00 -1.40 -25.49
C GLY A 210 2.70 -1.01 -26.21
N GLY A 211 2.10 0.14 -25.89
CA GLY A 211 0.80 0.55 -26.43
C GLY A 211 -0.41 -0.14 -25.78
N PHE A 212 -0.29 -0.53 -24.51
CA PHE A 212 -1.30 -1.21 -23.69
C PHE A 212 -1.80 -2.55 -24.27
N PRO A 213 -0.91 -3.49 -24.61
CA PRO A 213 -1.33 -4.77 -25.20
C PRO A 213 -2.14 -5.64 -24.23
N SER A 214 -2.04 -5.41 -22.92
CA SER A 214 -2.64 -6.26 -21.89
C SER A 214 -3.83 -5.61 -21.19
N VAL A 215 -4.20 -4.39 -21.60
CA VAL A 215 -5.23 -3.56 -20.95
C VAL A 215 -6.19 -3.01 -21.99
N ASN A 216 -7.49 -3.10 -21.72
CA ASN A 216 -8.52 -2.52 -22.59
C ASN A 216 -8.58 -0.98 -22.46
N THR A 217 -7.97 -0.26 -23.40
CA THR A 217 -7.92 1.21 -23.39
C THR A 217 -9.24 1.90 -23.77
N SER A 218 -10.21 1.16 -24.31
CA SER A 218 -11.54 1.71 -24.64
C SER A 218 -12.49 1.81 -23.44
N SER A 219 -12.14 1.14 -22.33
CA SER A 219 -12.97 1.06 -21.11
C SER A 219 -12.32 1.84 -19.98
N PHE A 220 -13.00 2.87 -19.48
CA PHE A 220 -12.54 3.62 -18.30
C PHE A 220 -12.45 2.74 -17.06
N MET A 221 -13.33 1.74 -16.93
CA MET A 221 -13.26 0.81 -15.80
C MET A 221 -11.97 -0.02 -15.84
N ASP A 222 -11.61 -0.50 -17.03
CA ASP A 222 -10.44 -1.37 -17.23
C ASP A 222 -9.13 -0.56 -17.10
N LEU A 223 -8.97 0.50 -17.90
CA LEU A 223 -7.77 1.32 -17.87
C LEU A 223 -7.72 2.26 -16.64
N GLY A 224 -8.79 3.01 -16.40
CA GLY A 224 -8.81 4.05 -15.38
C GLY A 224 -8.89 3.48 -13.96
N VAL A 225 -9.80 2.54 -13.72
CA VAL A 225 -10.04 2.04 -12.34
C VAL A 225 -9.15 0.84 -12.02
N LYS A 226 -9.24 -0.25 -12.78
CA LYS A 226 -8.49 -1.49 -12.50
C LYS A 226 -7.00 -1.30 -12.69
N PHE A 227 -6.58 -0.74 -13.81
CA PHE A 227 -5.16 -0.61 -14.09
C PHE A 227 -4.52 0.58 -13.34
N VAL A 228 -5.07 1.79 -13.47
CA VAL A 228 -4.45 3.00 -12.87
C VAL A 228 -4.82 3.20 -11.40
N LEU A 229 -6.10 3.33 -11.05
CA LEU A 229 -6.46 3.73 -9.68
C LEU A 229 -6.18 2.64 -8.65
N LEU A 230 -6.45 1.37 -8.95
CA LEU A 230 -6.20 0.27 -8.01
C LEU A 230 -4.72 0.17 -7.60
N ASN A 231 -3.81 0.36 -8.56
CA ASN A 231 -2.35 0.34 -8.33
C ASN A 231 -1.79 1.71 -7.87
N GLY A 232 -2.57 2.79 -8.01
CA GLY A 232 -2.20 4.15 -7.64
C GLY A 232 -1.62 4.36 -6.23
N PRO A 233 -2.09 3.66 -5.17
CA PRO A 233 -1.49 3.77 -3.85
C PRO A 233 0.00 3.44 -3.82
N TRP A 234 0.46 2.44 -4.59
CA TRP A 234 1.88 2.07 -4.71
C TRP A 234 2.70 3.05 -5.55
N LEU A 235 2.06 3.96 -6.27
CA LEU A 235 2.75 5.09 -6.93
C LEU A 235 2.92 6.29 -5.99
N ILE A 236 1.96 6.52 -5.09
CA ILE A 236 1.88 7.74 -4.26
C ILE A 236 2.52 7.54 -2.87
N ALA A 237 2.11 6.47 -2.17
CA ALA A 237 2.47 6.27 -0.77
C ALA A 237 3.98 6.07 -0.54
N PRO A 238 4.78 5.45 -1.45
CA PRO A 238 6.22 5.35 -1.25
C PRO A 238 6.94 6.68 -1.01
N TRP A 239 6.51 7.76 -1.66
CA TRP A 239 7.09 9.09 -1.42
C TRP A 239 6.83 9.59 0.00
N LEU A 240 5.64 9.30 0.53
CA LEU A 240 5.29 9.60 1.93
C LEU A 240 6.11 8.74 2.90
N VAL A 241 6.37 7.48 2.55
CA VAL A 241 7.23 6.59 3.34
C VAL A 241 8.66 7.13 3.39
N LEU A 242 9.22 7.60 2.27
CA LEU A 242 10.56 8.18 2.24
C LEU A 242 10.63 9.48 3.06
N ALA A 243 9.65 10.37 2.93
CA ALA A 243 9.57 11.60 3.71
C ALA A 243 9.43 11.31 5.22
N TRP A 244 8.59 10.33 5.59
CA TRP A 244 8.44 9.87 6.97
C TRP A 244 9.73 9.25 7.50
N GLY A 245 10.35 8.37 6.71
CA GLY A 245 11.56 7.67 7.09
C GLY A 245 12.72 8.61 7.33
N TYR A 246 12.92 9.61 6.45
CA TYR A 246 13.89 10.68 6.66
C TYR A 246 13.65 11.42 7.98
N ALA A 247 12.41 11.86 8.21
CA ALA A 247 12.04 12.54 9.45
C ALA A 247 12.23 11.65 10.69
N MET A 248 11.96 10.34 10.57
CA MET A 248 12.13 9.37 11.64
C MET A 248 13.60 9.10 11.95
N LEU A 249 14.45 8.95 10.94
CA LEU A 249 15.89 8.76 11.12
C LEU A 249 16.53 9.96 11.83
N ILE A 250 16.14 11.19 11.48
CA ILE A 250 16.59 12.38 12.23
C ILE A 250 16.27 12.26 13.72
N ARG A 251 15.09 11.75 14.06
CA ARG A 251 14.66 11.57 15.46
C ARG A 251 15.41 10.43 16.14
N GLN A 252 15.62 9.32 15.44
CA GLN A 252 16.27 8.11 15.97
C GLN A 252 17.78 8.27 16.16
N LEU A 253 18.44 9.03 15.29
CA LEU A 253 19.90 9.22 15.32
C LEU A 253 20.33 10.42 16.17
N ARG A 254 19.39 11.29 16.57
CA ARG A 254 19.63 12.41 17.49
C ARG A 254 19.16 12.12 18.93
N ALA A 255 18.44 11.02 19.14
CA ALA A 255 18.03 10.54 20.46
C ALA A 255 19.15 9.72 21.11
#